data_AF-V5Z4D3-F1
#
_entry.id   AF-V5Z4D3-F1
#
_cell.length_a   1.000
_cell.length_b   1.000
_cell.length_c   1.000
_cell.angle_alpha   90.00
_cell.angle_beta   90.00
_cell.angle_gamma   90.00
#
_symmetry.space_group_name_H-M   'P 1'
#
loop_
_entity.id
_entity.type
_entity.pdbx_description
1 polymer ?
#
loop_
_entity_poly.entity_id
_entity_poly.type
_entity_poly.pdbx_seq_one_letter_code
_entity_poly.pdbx_strand_id
1 'polypeptide(L)'
;MVIAPLQQARCTDRCQITGGPEPGNWIVPSLPLGWRLVSFHFFVDWNHTPLAVADRIWMTRQLRLDVGDTLDNISKDKILAQFYDGGTFEEFAELERIFAPCGQQVSVILLPEIPVGDIDDNTPIWAIIRGQNGEPQFGKCPVSHLKTRIQHHSGGPVSVGNKGLTYGTSAVECALSRTKAAFPGDADAVIVDDQHRIRYIIEYKKHTLDTPISEHLVHEYYPTPDRRKYQRLEALATRYRRSQSSHIPLVVLYYSTKKPEIRLQEITSMNATNIKIGKDSQDWPVNANTSADVVNWLGKL
;
A
#
# COMPACT_ATOMS: atom_id res chain seq x y z
N MET A 1 1.39 -4.67 23.86
CA MET A 1 2.06 -4.42 22.59
C MET A 1 0.98 -4.70 21.58
N VAL A 2 0.90 -3.89 20.53
CA VAL A 2 -0.15 -3.99 19.53
C VAL A 2 0.48 -4.09 18.15
N ILE A 3 -0.01 -5.03 17.34
CA ILE A 3 0.21 -5.04 15.90
C ILE A 3 -0.90 -4.19 15.30
N ALA A 4 -0.54 -3.04 14.75
CA ALA A 4 -1.50 -2.06 14.24
C ALA A 4 -1.35 -1.87 12.73
N PRO A 5 -2.42 -1.47 12.03
CA PRO A 5 -2.32 -0.93 10.69
C PRO A 5 -1.29 0.20 10.61
N LEU A 6 -0.75 0.40 9.41
CA LEU A 6 0.11 1.54 9.14
C LEU A 6 -0.64 2.86 9.31
N GLN A 7 0.07 3.92 9.66
CA GLN A 7 -0.52 5.23 9.91
C GLN A 7 0.36 6.34 9.35
N GLN A 8 -0.22 7.15 8.45
CA GLN A 8 0.47 8.30 7.89
C GLN A 8 0.65 9.38 8.97
N ALA A 9 1.90 9.76 9.21
CA ALA A 9 2.29 10.79 10.17
C ALA A 9 3.56 11.51 9.69
N ARG A 10 3.86 12.68 10.28
CA ARG A 10 5.08 13.41 9.95
C ARG A 10 6.33 12.62 10.31
N CYS A 11 7.32 12.59 9.43
CA CYS A 11 8.56 11.87 9.70
C CYS A 11 9.42 12.50 10.80
N THR A 12 9.25 13.80 11.07
CA THR A 12 9.96 14.51 12.15
C THR A 12 9.30 14.33 13.52
N ASP A 13 8.01 14.01 13.54
CA ASP A 13 7.22 13.78 14.74
C ASP A 13 6.08 12.82 14.40
N ARG A 14 6.29 11.54 14.73
CA ARG A 14 5.36 10.45 14.41
C ARG A 14 4.05 10.54 15.19
N CYS A 15 3.98 11.36 16.24
CA CYS A 15 2.72 11.63 16.95
C CYS A 15 1.79 12.56 16.14
N GLN A 16 2.31 13.32 15.17
CA GLN A 16 1.53 14.17 14.28
C GLN A 16 0.96 13.36 13.11
N ILE A 17 -0.09 12.60 13.42
CA ILE A 17 -0.85 11.79 12.48
C ILE A 17 -1.64 12.70 11.53
N THR A 18 -1.65 12.36 10.24
CA THR A 18 -2.46 13.10 9.27
C THR A 18 -3.93 12.77 9.46
N GLY A 19 -4.76 13.78 9.64
CA GLY A 19 -6.22 13.63 9.59
C GLY A 19 -6.75 13.51 8.15
N GLY A 20 -8.05 13.23 8.05
CA GLY A 20 -8.78 13.17 6.80
C GLY A 20 -9.81 12.04 6.79
N PRO A 21 -10.68 12.00 5.78
CA PRO A 21 -11.55 10.86 5.58
C PRO A 21 -10.74 9.61 5.21
N GLU A 22 -11.31 8.44 5.50
CA GLU A 22 -10.80 7.12 5.11
C GLU A 22 -11.50 6.69 3.81
N PRO A 23 -10.83 6.72 2.63
CA PRO A 23 -11.49 6.46 1.36
C PRO A 23 -12.08 5.04 1.26
N GLY A 24 -11.55 4.08 2.02
CA GLY A 24 -12.16 2.73 2.10
C GLY A 24 -13.62 2.77 2.53
N ASN A 25 -14.03 3.73 3.36
CA ASN A 25 -15.43 3.89 3.80
C ASN A 25 -16.38 4.34 2.67
N TRP A 26 -15.85 4.80 1.54
CA TRP A 26 -16.63 5.12 0.35
C TRP A 26 -16.69 3.96 -0.65
N ILE A 27 -16.10 2.81 -0.33
CA ILE A 27 -16.11 1.63 -1.21
C ILE A 27 -16.76 0.47 -0.47
N VAL A 28 -16.19 0.09 0.68
CA VAL A 28 -16.53 -1.14 1.42
C VAL A 28 -18.03 -1.30 1.72
N PRO A 29 -18.76 -0.27 2.21
CA PRO A 29 -20.16 -0.47 2.62
C PRO A 29 -21.11 -0.93 1.51
N SER A 30 -20.79 -0.64 0.25
CA SER A 30 -21.63 -0.98 -0.91
C SER A 30 -21.03 -2.06 -1.80
N LEU A 31 -19.90 -2.67 -1.40
CA LEU A 31 -19.35 -3.83 -2.11
C LEU A 31 -20.36 -5.00 -2.07
N PRO A 32 -20.51 -5.77 -3.16
CA PRO A 32 -21.36 -6.96 -3.15
C PRO A 32 -20.92 -7.97 -2.08
N LEU A 33 -21.84 -8.85 -1.69
CA LEU A 33 -21.55 -9.88 -0.69
C LEU A 33 -20.34 -10.73 -1.11
N GLY A 34 -19.39 -10.89 -0.19
CA GLY A 34 -18.17 -11.68 -0.40
C GLY A 34 -17.03 -10.94 -1.11
N TRP A 35 -17.29 -9.75 -1.68
CA TRP A 35 -16.27 -8.87 -2.23
C TRP A 35 -15.50 -8.16 -1.13
N ARG A 36 -14.25 -7.85 -1.42
CA ARG A 36 -13.27 -7.38 -0.44
C ARG A 36 -12.45 -6.23 -1.00
N LEU A 37 -12.01 -5.36 -0.12
CA LEU A 37 -11.04 -4.31 -0.38
C LEU A 37 -9.76 -4.65 0.38
N VAL A 38 -8.65 -4.86 -0.32
CA VAL A 38 -7.37 -5.22 0.30
C VAL A 38 -6.27 -4.25 -0.11
N SER A 39 -5.26 -4.09 0.75
CA SER A 39 -4.08 -3.25 0.50
C SER A 39 -2.81 -3.98 0.87
N PHE A 40 -1.73 -3.69 0.16
CA PHE A 40 -0.42 -4.32 0.38
C PHE A 40 0.69 -3.50 -0.27
N HIS A 41 1.92 -3.77 0.15
CA HIS A 41 3.10 -3.25 -0.52
C HIS A 41 3.63 -4.26 -1.54
N PHE A 42 4.20 -3.78 -2.64
CA PHE A 42 4.76 -4.61 -3.70
C PHE A 42 6.00 -3.98 -4.30
N PHE A 43 6.79 -4.82 -4.97
CA PHE A 43 8.05 -4.43 -5.58
C PHE A 43 7.94 -4.44 -7.09
N VAL A 44 8.67 -3.53 -7.71
CA VAL A 44 8.91 -3.50 -9.14
C VAL A 44 10.40 -3.52 -9.37
N ASP A 45 10.86 -4.44 -10.20
CA ASP A 45 12.20 -4.45 -10.71
C ASP A 45 12.36 -3.36 -11.77
N TRP A 46 13.08 -2.30 -11.41
CA TRP A 46 13.28 -1.13 -12.25
C TRP A 46 14.31 -1.34 -13.37
N ASN A 47 15.04 -2.46 -13.35
CA ASN A 47 16.04 -2.79 -14.36
C ASN A 47 15.48 -3.64 -15.51
N HIS A 48 14.22 -4.09 -15.42
CA HIS A 48 13.55 -4.82 -16.49
C HIS A 48 12.69 -3.89 -17.38
N THR A 49 12.65 -4.18 -18.68
CA THR A 49 11.74 -3.54 -19.64
C THR A 49 11.01 -4.62 -20.46
N PRO A 50 9.67 -4.72 -20.38
CA PRO A 50 8.77 -3.97 -19.51
C PRO A 50 9.04 -4.22 -18.02
N LEU A 51 8.63 -3.28 -17.16
CA LEU A 51 8.77 -3.39 -15.70
C LEU A 51 8.16 -4.69 -15.19
N ALA A 52 8.89 -5.40 -14.34
CA ALA A 52 8.45 -6.67 -13.75
C ALA A 52 8.09 -6.48 -12.27
N VAL A 53 6.93 -7.01 -11.88
CA VAL A 53 6.49 -7.01 -10.47
C VAL A 53 7.02 -8.28 -9.81
N ALA A 54 7.66 -8.13 -8.65
CA ALA A 54 8.19 -9.26 -7.89
C ALA A 54 7.07 -10.24 -7.48
N ASP A 55 7.47 -11.48 -7.21
CA ASP A 55 6.62 -12.54 -6.67
C ASP A 55 6.28 -12.35 -5.19
N ARG A 56 6.79 -11.30 -4.55
CA ARG A 56 6.58 -10.99 -3.13
C ARG A 56 5.69 -9.77 -2.97
N ILE A 57 4.66 -9.89 -2.14
CA ILE A 57 3.93 -8.76 -1.58
C ILE A 57 4.07 -8.73 -0.06
N TRP A 58 4.03 -7.53 0.51
CA TRP A 58 4.16 -7.32 1.95
C TRP A 58 2.87 -6.77 2.54
N MET A 59 2.39 -7.48 3.56
CA MET A 59 1.43 -6.97 4.52
C MET A 59 2.20 -6.28 5.64
N THR A 60 2.36 -4.97 5.53
CA THR A 60 3.16 -4.21 6.50
C THR A 60 2.28 -3.77 7.66
N ARG A 61 2.78 -3.89 8.89
CA ARG A 61 2.10 -3.43 10.12
C ARG A 61 3.08 -2.70 11.03
N GLN A 62 2.57 -1.83 11.88
CA GLN A 62 3.34 -1.22 12.95
C GLN A 62 3.34 -2.14 14.17
N LEU A 63 4.50 -2.30 14.79
CA LEU A 63 4.66 -2.91 16.10
C LEU A 63 4.78 -1.79 17.13
N ARG A 64 3.72 -1.59 17.92
CA ARG A 64 3.66 -0.58 18.98
C ARG A 64 3.89 -1.27 20.32
N LEU A 65 4.95 -0.86 21.00
CA LEU A 65 5.37 -1.44 22.28
C LEU A 65 4.52 -0.90 23.44
N ASP A 66 4.26 -1.73 24.46
CA ASP A 66 3.69 -1.22 25.71
C ASP A 66 4.76 -0.51 26.54
N VAL A 67 4.31 0.23 27.56
CA VAL A 67 5.19 0.72 28.62
C VAL A 67 5.98 -0.45 29.23
N GLY A 68 7.31 -0.39 29.14
CA GLY A 68 8.23 -1.39 29.67
C GLY A 68 8.72 -2.43 28.66
N ASP A 69 8.06 -2.56 27.50
CA ASP A 69 8.59 -3.35 26.39
C ASP A 69 9.70 -2.56 25.66
N THR A 70 10.73 -3.26 25.22
CA THR A 70 11.81 -2.75 24.37
C THR A 70 11.99 -3.66 23.15
N LEU A 71 12.70 -3.16 22.13
CA LEU A 71 13.01 -3.94 20.94
C LEU A 71 13.88 -5.19 21.22
N ASP A 72 14.58 -5.18 22.36
CA ASP A 72 15.46 -6.27 22.80
C ASP A 72 14.74 -7.32 23.64
N ASN A 73 13.76 -6.90 24.47
CA ASN A 73 13.10 -7.80 25.42
C ASN A 73 11.79 -8.41 24.90
N ILE A 74 11.26 -7.91 23.77
CA ILE A 74 10.00 -8.38 23.21
C ILE A 74 10.11 -9.84 22.74
N SER A 75 9.28 -10.71 23.33
CA SER A 75 9.32 -12.14 23.03
C SER A 75 8.59 -12.47 21.73
N LYS A 76 9.10 -13.50 21.03
CA LYS A 76 8.45 -14.09 19.86
C LYS A 76 7.02 -14.51 20.16
N ASP A 77 6.78 -15.12 21.32
CA ASP A 77 5.47 -15.64 21.70
C ASP A 77 4.45 -14.52 21.89
N LYS A 78 4.86 -13.36 22.44
CA LYS A 78 3.99 -12.19 22.56
C LYS A 78 3.58 -11.64 21.18
N ILE A 79 4.52 -11.60 20.22
CA ILE A 79 4.25 -11.18 18.84
C ILE A 79 3.32 -12.16 18.14
N LEU A 80 3.58 -13.47 18.26
CA LEU A 80 2.74 -14.48 17.63
C LEU A 80 1.33 -14.51 18.22
N ALA A 81 1.17 -14.37 19.54
CA ALA A 81 -0.14 -14.26 20.16
C ALA A 81 -0.93 -13.07 19.59
N GLN A 82 -0.32 -11.88 19.51
CA GLN A 82 -0.97 -10.72 18.89
C GLN A 82 -1.24 -10.89 17.39
N PHE A 83 -0.39 -11.63 16.67
CA PHE A 83 -0.60 -11.92 15.26
C PHE A 83 -1.84 -12.80 15.03
N TYR A 84 -2.03 -13.86 15.84
CA TYR A 84 -3.18 -14.75 15.76
C TYR A 84 -4.46 -14.13 16.35
N ASP A 85 -4.37 -13.50 17.52
CA ASP A 85 -5.55 -13.02 18.25
C ASP A 85 -6.01 -11.63 17.78
N GLY A 86 -5.15 -10.90 17.06
CA GLY A 86 -5.36 -9.49 16.68
C GLY A 86 -5.93 -9.26 15.27
N GLY A 87 -6.48 -10.27 14.60
CA GLY A 87 -7.07 -10.14 13.26
C GLY A 87 -6.05 -10.12 12.10
N THR A 88 -4.76 -9.95 12.40
CA THR A 88 -3.69 -9.85 11.39
C THR A 88 -3.48 -11.19 10.68
N PHE A 89 -3.67 -12.32 11.38
CA PHE A 89 -3.56 -13.64 10.77
C PHE A 89 -4.65 -13.90 9.72
N GLU A 90 -5.89 -13.49 9.99
CA GLU A 90 -7.02 -13.64 9.07
C GLU A 90 -6.80 -12.83 7.79
N GLU A 91 -6.40 -11.57 7.93
CA GLU A 91 -6.03 -10.69 6.81
C GLU A 91 -4.84 -11.27 6.01
N PHE A 92 -3.83 -11.79 6.72
CA PHE A 92 -2.69 -12.43 6.08
C PHE A 92 -3.10 -13.67 5.26
N ALA A 93 -3.90 -14.56 5.85
CA ALA A 93 -4.39 -15.77 5.19
C ALA A 93 -5.33 -15.44 4.02
N GLU A 94 -6.09 -14.35 4.12
CA GLU A 94 -6.89 -13.82 3.03
C GLU A 94 -6.03 -13.32 1.86
N LEU A 95 -5.01 -12.51 2.12
CA LEU A 95 -4.08 -12.07 1.08
C LEU A 95 -3.41 -13.27 0.40
N GLU A 96 -3.02 -14.30 1.15
CA GLU A 96 -2.45 -15.53 0.57
C GLU A 96 -3.43 -16.21 -0.40
N ARG A 97 -4.69 -16.38 0.01
CA ARG A 97 -5.73 -16.98 -0.85
C ARG A 97 -5.97 -16.18 -2.12
N ILE A 98 -5.96 -14.84 -2.03
CA ILE A 98 -6.21 -13.95 -3.16
C ILE A 98 -5.04 -13.96 -4.15
N PHE A 99 -3.80 -13.88 -3.66
CA PHE A 99 -2.64 -13.60 -4.51
C PHE A 99 -1.81 -14.83 -4.88
N ALA A 100 -2.01 -15.98 -4.22
CA ALA A 100 -1.38 -17.24 -4.63
C ALA A 100 -1.71 -17.65 -6.08
N PRO A 101 -2.96 -17.56 -6.57
CA PRO A 101 -3.27 -17.80 -8.00
C PRO A 101 -2.58 -16.82 -8.96
N CYS A 102 -2.20 -15.63 -8.47
CA CYS A 102 -1.43 -14.65 -9.22
C CYS A 102 0.09 -14.91 -9.15
N GLY A 103 0.51 -16.04 -8.59
CA GLY A 103 1.92 -16.43 -8.43
C GLY A 103 2.68 -15.53 -7.45
N GLN A 104 1.99 -14.96 -6.46
CA GLN A 104 2.60 -14.12 -5.44
C GLN A 104 2.54 -14.77 -4.07
N GLN A 105 3.58 -14.50 -3.27
CA GLN A 105 3.73 -14.94 -1.90
C GLN A 105 3.61 -13.72 -0.98
N VAL A 106 2.87 -13.89 0.10
CA VAL A 106 2.66 -12.85 1.10
C VAL A 106 3.70 -12.98 2.21
N SER A 107 4.12 -11.85 2.75
CA SER A 107 4.90 -11.80 3.99
C SER A 107 4.38 -10.68 4.86
N VAL A 108 4.21 -10.95 6.16
CA VAL A 108 3.92 -9.88 7.12
C VAL A 108 5.23 -9.26 7.55
N ILE A 109 5.34 -7.94 7.44
CA ILE A 109 6.50 -7.19 7.91
C ILE A 109 6.05 -6.29 9.05
N LEU A 110 6.54 -6.56 10.26
CA LEU A 110 6.27 -5.77 11.46
C LEU A 110 7.41 -4.78 11.66
N LEU A 111 7.07 -3.50 11.60
CA LEU A 111 8.01 -2.39 11.72
C LEU A 111 7.87 -1.75 13.10
N PRO A 112 8.96 -1.60 13.87
CA PRO A 112 8.87 -0.90 15.15
C PRO A 112 8.47 0.56 14.93
N GLU A 113 7.51 1.03 15.72
CA GLU A 113 7.15 2.46 15.75
C GLU A 113 7.89 3.15 16.90
N ILE A 114 9.14 3.53 16.63
CA ILE A 114 10.04 4.27 17.53
C ILE A 114 10.45 5.62 16.87
N PRO A 115 11.13 6.54 17.57
CA PRO A 115 11.59 7.78 16.95
C PRO A 115 12.44 7.50 15.70
N VAL A 116 12.19 8.25 14.62
CA VAL A 116 12.86 8.03 13.31
C VAL A 116 14.38 8.19 13.40
N GLY A 117 14.86 9.07 14.30
CA GLY A 117 16.29 9.27 14.55
C GLY A 117 17.00 8.08 15.19
N ASP A 118 16.24 7.18 15.82
CA ASP A 118 16.76 5.99 16.50
C ASP A 118 16.79 4.76 15.57
N ILE A 119 16.25 4.88 14.34
CA ILE A 119 16.31 3.83 13.33
C ILE A 119 17.68 3.82 12.66
N ASP A 120 18.43 2.75 12.88
CA ASP A 120 19.73 2.48 12.27
C ASP A 120 19.76 1.12 11.54
N ASP A 121 20.94 0.69 11.09
CA ASP A 121 21.11 -0.58 10.37
C ASP A 121 20.95 -1.83 11.23
N ASN A 122 21.01 -1.71 12.55
CA ASN A 122 20.89 -2.80 13.52
C ASN A 122 19.49 -2.93 14.12
N THR A 123 18.67 -1.88 13.97
CA THR A 123 17.30 -1.82 14.46
C THR A 123 16.53 -3.07 14.01
N PRO A 124 15.93 -3.84 14.93
CA PRO A 124 15.24 -5.07 14.56
C PRO A 124 13.89 -4.78 13.89
N ILE A 125 13.58 -5.59 12.89
CA ILE A 125 12.26 -5.77 12.29
C ILE A 125 11.88 -7.24 12.36
N TRP A 126 10.59 -7.52 12.24
CA TRP A 126 10.10 -8.89 12.28
C TRP A 126 9.36 -9.24 11.01
N ALA A 127 9.52 -10.48 10.58
CA ALA A 127 8.85 -11.02 9.41
C ALA A 127 8.10 -12.30 9.79
N ILE A 128 6.89 -12.45 9.27
CA ILE A 128 6.12 -13.69 9.34
C ILE A 128 5.85 -14.15 7.92
N ILE A 129 6.22 -15.39 7.60
CA ILE A 129 6.06 -16.01 6.28
C ILE A 129 5.43 -17.39 6.44
N ARG A 130 4.80 -17.94 5.39
CA ARG A 130 4.40 -19.36 5.43
C ARG A 130 5.62 -20.26 5.36
N GLY A 131 5.75 -21.17 6.31
CA GLY A 131 6.73 -22.25 6.28
C GLY A 131 6.33 -23.36 5.31
N GLN A 132 7.27 -24.27 5.04
CA GLN A 132 7.05 -25.43 4.16
C GLN A 132 5.97 -26.40 4.67
N ASN A 133 5.75 -26.45 5.98
CA ASN A 133 4.70 -27.22 6.63
C ASN A 133 3.33 -26.51 6.65
N GLY A 134 3.23 -25.32 6.05
CA GLY A 134 2.02 -24.51 6.07
C GLY A 134 1.87 -23.61 7.31
N GLU A 135 2.72 -23.76 8.32
CA GLU A 135 2.65 -22.95 9.55
C GLU A 135 3.39 -21.61 9.40
N PRO A 136 2.93 -20.52 10.05
CA PRO A 136 3.66 -19.26 10.05
C PRO A 136 5.04 -19.40 10.71
N GLN A 137 6.09 -19.04 9.98
CA GLN A 137 7.45 -18.93 10.48
C GLN A 137 7.77 -17.48 10.81
N PHE A 138 8.28 -17.27 12.01
CA PHE A 138 8.70 -15.98 12.51
C PHE A 138 10.22 -15.80 12.37
N GLY A 139 10.62 -14.65 11.87
CA GLY A 139 12.01 -14.20 11.83
C GLY A 139 12.17 -12.81 12.43
N LYS A 140 13.28 -12.58 13.13
CA LYS A 140 13.79 -11.26 13.54
C LYS A 140 15.03 -10.97 12.70
N CYS A 141 15.10 -9.82 12.06
CA CYS A 141 16.28 -9.41 11.31
C CYS A 141 16.52 -7.90 11.44
N PRO A 142 17.73 -7.40 11.19
CA PRO A 142 18.00 -5.97 11.29
C PRO A 142 17.53 -5.20 10.04
N VAL A 143 17.34 -3.89 10.16
CA VAL A 143 16.97 -2.99 9.04
C VAL A 143 17.95 -3.09 7.86
N SER A 144 19.24 -3.31 8.10
CA SER A 144 20.22 -3.55 7.02
C SER A 144 19.82 -4.72 6.10
N HIS A 145 19.29 -5.81 6.67
CA HIS A 145 18.78 -6.95 5.90
C HIS A 145 17.51 -6.57 5.12
N LEU A 146 16.62 -5.78 5.73
CA LEU A 146 15.45 -5.23 5.04
C LEU A 146 15.86 -4.38 3.83
N LYS A 147 16.87 -3.52 3.97
CA LYS A 147 17.41 -2.71 2.86
C LYS A 147 17.89 -3.59 1.71
N THR A 148 18.67 -4.63 2.00
CA THR A 148 19.15 -5.58 0.98
C THR A 148 17.99 -6.28 0.28
N ARG A 149 16.95 -6.70 1.01
CA ARG A 149 15.75 -7.32 0.43
C ARG A 149 14.97 -6.37 -0.48
N ILE A 150 14.77 -5.13 -0.03
CA ILE A 150 14.10 -4.08 -0.83
C ILE A 150 14.87 -3.86 -2.13
N GLN A 151 16.18 -3.68 -2.07
CA GLN A 151 17.01 -3.44 -3.25
C GLN A 151 17.00 -4.64 -4.19
N HIS A 152 17.11 -5.86 -3.65
CA HIS A 152 17.04 -7.08 -4.44
C HIS A 152 15.73 -7.18 -5.23
N HIS A 153 14.59 -7.01 -4.58
CA HIS A 153 13.29 -7.06 -5.25
C HIS A 153 13.01 -5.85 -6.15
N SER A 154 13.72 -4.74 -5.96
CA SER A 154 13.61 -3.53 -6.79
C SER A 154 14.55 -3.55 -8.01
N GLY A 155 15.31 -4.62 -8.21
CA GLY A 155 16.34 -4.71 -9.25
C GLY A 155 17.62 -3.96 -8.93
N GLY A 156 17.72 -3.27 -7.79
CA GLY A 156 18.89 -2.51 -7.39
C GLY A 156 18.57 -1.34 -6.44
N PRO A 157 19.52 -0.40 -6.28
CA PRO A 157 19.34 0.76 -5.41
C PRO A 157 18.29 1.73 -5.95
N VAL A 158 17.30 2.09 -5.12
CA VAL A 158 16.22 3.04 -5.46
C VAL A 158 16.12 4.10 -4.35
N SER A 159 16.06 5.37 -4.72
CA SER A 159 15.91 6.49 -3.78
C SER A 159 14.67 7.33 -4.10
N VAL A 160 14.01 7.89 -3.08
CA VAL A 160 12.93 8.88 -3.27
C VAL A 160 13.47 10.31 -3.45
N GLY A 161 14.80 10.49 -3.43
CA GLY A 161 15.48 11.78 -3.55
C GLY A 161 16.12 12.22 -2.24
N ASN A 162 16.95 13.28 -2.30
CA ASN A 162 17.81 13.68 -1.17
C ASN A 162 17.05 14.26 0.03
N LYS A 163 15.82 14.77 -0.19
CA LYS A 163 15.01 15.37 0.89
C LYS A 163 14.38 14.32 1.82
N GLY A 164 14.26 13.06 1.35
CA GLY A 164 13.44 12.06 2.02
C GLY A 164 11.96 12.43 2.04
N LEU A 165 11.18 11.68 2.82
CA LEU A 165 9.75 11.91 3.01
C LEU A 165 9.47 12.94 4.10
N THR A 166 8.49 13.81 3.86
CA THR A 166 7.89 14.67 4.89
C THR A 166 6.91 13.88 5.76
N TYR A 167 6.13 13.00 5.12
CA TYR A 167 5.16 12.10 5.75
C TYR A 167 5.44 10.68 5.30
N GLY A 168 5.35 9.73 6.22
CA GLY A 168 5.47 8.29 5.94
C GLY A 168 4.42 7.53 6.73
N THR A 169 4.27 6.25 6.45
CA THR A 169 3.31 5.35 7.08
C THR A 169 3.91 4.57 8.27
N SER A 170 5.23 4.59 8.42
CA SER A 170 5.98 4.05 9.56
C SER A 170 7.28 4.82 9.81
N ALA A 171 7.84 4.68 11.02
CA ALA A 171 9.15 5.24 11.34
C ALA A 171 10.27 4.68 10.43
N VAL A 172 10.24 3.37 10.15
CA VAL A 172 11.22 2.70 9.28
C VAL A 172 11.14 3.23 7.85
N GLU A 173 9.95 3.41 7.28
CA GLU A 173 9.80 4.01 5.95
C GLU A 173 10.41 5.43 5.90
N CYS A 174 10.12 6.25 6.91
CA CYS A 174 10.70 7.59 7.02
C CYS A 174 12.23 7.55 7.05
N ALA A 175 12.84 6.64 7.81
CA ALA A 175 14.29 6.46 7.86
C ALA A 175 14.85 6.00 6.50
N LEU A 176 14.21 5.01 5.88
CA LEU A 176 14.62 4.44 4.60
C LEU A 176 14.49 5.42 3.43
N SER A 177 13.59 6.41 3.51
CA SER A 177 13.41 7.44 2.50
C SER A 177 14.69 8.25 2.19
N ARG A 178 15.63 8.31 3.14
CA ARG A 178 16.92 9.00 2.99
C ARG A 178 18.04 8.10 2.47
N THR A 179 17.70 6.87 2.07
CA THR A 179 18.67 5.86 1.63
C THR A 179 18.45 5.48 0.16
N LYS A 180 19.22 4.49 -0.32
CA LYS A 180 19.01 3.85 -1.62
C LYS A 180 18.15 2.57 -1.53
N ALA A 181 17.39 2.42 -0.46
CA ALA A 181 16.43 1.34 -0.26
C ALA A 181 15.04 1.94 0.02
N ALA A 182 14.56 2.77 -0.90
CA ALA A 182 13.22 3.33 -0.84
C ALA A 182 12.19 2.23 -0.59
N PHE A 183 11.31 2.44 0.38
CA PHE A 183 10.29 1.48 0.76
C PHE A 183 9.44 1.08 -0.48
N PRO A 184 8.98 -0.18 -0.58
CA PRO A 184 8.17 -0.63 -1.72
C PRO A 184 6.94 0.24 -1.96
N GLY A 185 6.42 0.19 -3.18
CA GLY A 185 5.15 0.85 -3.47
C GLY A 185 4.00 0.17 -2.77
N ASP A 186 2.95 0.94 -2.54
CA ASP A 186 1.68 0.53 -2.02
C ASP A 186 0.65 0.39 -3.15
N ALA A 187 -0.21 -0.61 -3.02
CA ALA A 187 -1.51 -0.64 -3.66
C ALA A 187 -2.51 -0.22 -2.59
N ASP A 188 -2.95 1.05 -2.64
CA ASP A 188 -3.85 1.64 -1.65
C ASP A 188 -5.14 0.82 -1.49
N ALA A 189 -5.70 0.39 -2.62
CA ALA A 189 -6.88 -0.45 -2.63
C ALA A 189 -6.89 -1.39 -3.85
N VAL A 190 -7.21 -2.65 -3.60
CA VAL A 190 -7.51 -3.65 -4.63
C VAL A 190 -8.86 -4.25 -4.31
N ILE A 191 -9.81 -4.10 -5.25
CA ILE A 191 -11.13 -4.70 -5.13
C ILE A 191 -11.05 -6.11 -5.69
N VAL A 192 -11.52 -7.07 -4.89
CA VAL A 192 -11.49 -8.50 -5.20
C VAL A 192 -12.90 -9.06 -5.05
N ASP A 193 -13.35 -9.85 -6.03
CA ASP A 193 -14.66 -10.49 -5.98
C ASP A 193 -14.66 -11.75 -5.08
N ASP A 194 -15.84 -12.32 -4.90
CA ASP A 194 -16.07 -13.52 -4.08
C ASP A 194 -15.44 -14.80 -4.67
N GLN A 195 -14.91 -14.75 -5.90
CA GLN A 195 -14.08 -15.80 -6.50
C GLN A 195 -12.58 -15.46 -6.47
N HIS A 196 -12.15 -14.49 -5.66
CA HIS A 196 -10.77 -14.03 -5.56
C HIS A 196 -10.20 -13.44 -6.86
N ARG A 197 -11.05 -12.99 -7.79
CA ARG A 197 -10.59 -12.29 -8.99
C ARG A 197 -10.43 -10.81 -8.69
N ILE A 198 -9.36 -10.24 -9.19
CA ILE A 198 -9.06 -8.82 -9.02
C ILE A 198 -9.89 -8.06 -10.03
N ARG A 199 -10.67 -7.09 -9.54
CA ARG A 199 -11.61 -6.32 -10.35
C ARG A 199 -11.11 -4.91 -10.59
N TYR A 200 -10.48 -4.28 -9.60
CA TYR A 200 -9.94 -2.92 -9.71
C TYR A 200 -8.66 -2.78 -8.89
N ILE A 201 -7.74 -1.95 -9.37
CA ILE A 201 -6.69 -1.34 -8.54
C ILE A 201 -7.03 0.13 -8.42
N ILE A 202 -7.03 0.65 -7.20
CA ILE A 202 -7.38 2.02 -6.87
C ILE A 202 -6.19 2.67 -6.15
N GLU A 203 -5.76 3.81 -6.66
CA GLU A 203 -4.82 4.73 -6.02
C GLU A 203 -5.61 5.84 -5.32
N TYR A 204 -5.29 6.14 -4.08
CA TYR A 204 -5.88 7.22 -3.32
C TYR A 204 -5.02 8.48 -3.39
N LYS A 205 -5.59 9.57 -3.92
CA LYS A 205 -4.90 10.86 -3.97
C LYS A 205 -5.57 11.87 -3.04
N LYS A 206 -4.92 12.11 -1.90
CA LYS A 206 -5.34 13.16 -0.96
C LYS A 206 -5.08 14.54 -1.57
N HIS A 207 -6.11 15.37 -1.63
CA HIS A 207 -6.07 16.77 -2.03
C HIS A 207 -6.16 17.68 -0.80
N THR A 208 -5.10 18.42 -0.52
CA THR A 208 -4.96 19.24 0.71
C THR A 208 -5.00 20.74 0.47
N LEU A 209 -5.16 21.17 -0.79
CA LEU A 209 -5.17 22.57 -1.19
C LEU A 209 -6.60 23.13 -1.18
N ASP A 210 -6.72 24.46 -1.17
CA ASP A 210 -8.04 25.14 -1.21
C ASP A 210 -8.60 25.27 -2.63
N THR A 211 -7.78 24.97 -3.65
CA THR A 211 -8.17 24.91 -5.07
C THR A 211 -9.09 23.71 -5.35
N PRO A 212 -9.86 23.72 -6.46
CA PRO A 212 -10.63 22.56 -6.91
C PRO A 212 -9.76 21.30 -7.16
N ILE A 213 -10.35 20.11 -7.02
CA ILE A 213 -9.66 18.84 -7.33
C ILE A 213 -9.30 18.77 -8.82
N SER A 214 -10.17 19.32 -9.68
CA SER A 214 -9.99 19.36 -11.13
C SER A 214 -8.70 20.02 -11.61
N GLU A 215 -8.09 20.89 -10.80
CA GLU A 215 -6.82 21.57 -11.09
C GLU A 215 -5.59 20.73 -10.70
N HIS A 216 -5.79 19.58 -10.06
CA HIS A 216 -4.73 18.75 -9.49
C HIS A 216 -4.97 17.25 -9.79
N LEU A 217 -5.20 16.96 -11.08
CA LEU A 217 -5.44 15.61 -11.57
C LEU A 217 -4.16 14.93 -12.07
N VAL A 218 -4.27 13.71 -12.57
CA VAL A 218 -3.11 12.87 -12.94
C VAL A 218 -2.16 13.56 -13.93
N HIS A 219 -2.68 14.37 -14.85
CA HIS A 219 -1.89 15.05 -15.88
C HIS A 219 -0.95 16.12 -15.31
N GLU A 220 -1.26 16.66 -14.13
CA GLU A 220 -0.39 17.61 -13.41
C GLU A 220 0.79 16.92 -12.73
N TYR A 221 0.71 15.60 -12.51
CA TYR A 221 1.73 14.85 -11.78
C TYR A 221 2.45 13.79 -12.63
N TYR A 222 1.91 13.44 -13.80
CA TYR A 222 2.49 12.46 -14.71
C TYR A 222 2.96 13.13 -16.02
N PRO A 223 4.19 12.85 -16.48
CA PRO A 223 5.15 11.92 -15.90
C PRO A 223 5.92 12.51 -14.71
N THR A 224 6.04 13.83 -14.56
CA THR A 224 6.83 14.42 -13.47
C THR A 224 5.88 15.13 -12.51
N PRO A 225 6.00 14.96 -11.18
CA PRO A 225 7.05 14.20 -10.46
C PRO A 225 6.73 12.70 -10.21
N ASP A 226 5.50 12.25 -10.46
CA ASP A 226 4.97 10.99 -9.94
C ASP A 226 5.16 9.78 -10.90
N ARG A 227 6.06 9.85 -11.89
CA ARG A 227 6.26 8.80 -12.91
C ARG A 227 6.29 7.40 -12.34
N ARG A 228 7.12 7.20 -11.31
CA ARG A 228 7.39 5.90 -10.70
C ARG A 228 6.18 5.36 -9.94
N LYS A 229 5.30 6.23 -9.42
CA LYS A 229 4.07 5.82 -8.73
C LYS A 229 3.07 5.23 -9.72
N TYR A 230 2.80 5.93 -10.82
CA TYR A 230 1.87 5.39 -11.82
C TYR A 230 2.45 4.19 -12.57
N GLN A 231 3.73 4.22 -12.94
CA GLN A 231 4.39 3.10 -13.64
C GLN A 231 4.38 1.79 -12.85
N ARG A 232 4.55 1.83 -11.52
CA ARG A 232 4.49 0.60 -10.72
C ARG A 232 3.07 0.03 -10.64
N LEU A 233 2.05 0.88 -10.50
CA LEU A 233 0.65 0.46 -10.46
C LEU A 233 0.20 -0.16 -11.78
N GLU A 234 0.62 0.40 -12.92
CA GLU A 234 0.32 -0.21 -14.22
C GLU A 234 1.09 -1.53 -14.43
N ALA A 235 2.31 -1.66 -13.90
CA ALA A 235 3.03 -2.94 -13.91
C ALA A 235 2.27 -4.00 -13.08
N LEU A 236 1.72 -3.60 -11.93
CA LEU A 236 0.86 -4.45 -11.10
C LEU A 236 -0.43 -4.84 -11.83
N ALA A 237 -1.13 -3.87 -12.41
CA ALA A 237 -2.32 -4.12 -13.21
C ALA A 237 -2.03 -5.07 -14.37
N THR A 238 -0.94 -4.84 -15.10
CA THR A 238 -0.49 -5.70 -16.21
C THR A 238 -0.20 -7.12 -15.74
N ARG A 239 0.45 -7.30 -14.59
CA ARG A 239 0.69 -8.64 -14.02
C ARG A 239 -0.64 -9.37 -13.80
N TYR A 240 -1.59 -8.72 -13.12
CA TYR A 240 -2.86 -9.36 -12.79
C TYR A 240 -3.75 -9.60 -14.02
N ARG A 241 -3.74 -8.68 -15.01
CA ARG A 241 -4.45 -8.89 -16.29
C ARG A 241 -3.94 -10.14 -16.99
N ARG A 242 -2.62 -10.39 -16.95
CA ARG A 242 -1.99 -11.59 -17.52
C ARG A 242 -2.33 -12.85 -16.71
N SER A 243 -2.20 -12.82 -15.39
CA SER A 243 -2.42 -14.02 -14.56
C SER A 243 -3.88 -14.46 -14.54
N GLN A 244 -4.83 -13.52 -14.59
CA GLN A 244 -6.27 -13.81 -14.50
C GLN A 244 -6.99 -13.75 -15.85
N SER A 245 -6.31 -13.42 -16.94
CA SER A 245 -6.90 -13.21 -18.26
C SER A 245 -8.14 -12.29 -18.23
N SER A 246 -8.07 -11.25 -17.40
CA SER A 246 -9.19 -10.33 -17.13
C SER A 246 -8.76 -8.89 -17.37
N HIS A 247 -9.73 -8.03 -17.72
CA HIS A 247 -9.50 -6.59 -17.69
C HIS A 247 -9.51 -6.11 -16.23
N ILE A 248 -8.48 -5.35 -15.84
CA ILE A 248 -8.33 -4.79 -14.50
C ILE A 248 -8.07 -3.29 -14.67
N PRO A 249 -9.08 -2.45 -14.44
CA PRO A 249 -8.92 -1.00 -14.50
C PRO A 249 -8.01 -0.50 -13.37
N LEU A 250 -7.22 0.53 -13.69
CA LEU A 250 -6.51 1.34 -12.72
C LEU A 250 -7.29 2.64 -12.52
N VAL A 251 -7.75 2.89 -11.31
CA VAL A 251 -8.56 4.06 -10.95
C VAL A 251 -7.80 4.93 -9.98
N VAL A 252 -7.87 6.25 -10.15
CA VAL A 252 -7.41 7.21 -9.13
C VAL A 252 -8.64 7.80 -8.45
N LEU A 253 -8.75 7.62 -7.14
CA LEU A 253 -9.76 8.24 -6.30
C LEU A 253 -9.13 9.44 -5.58
N TYR A 254 -9.48 10.62 -6.04
CA TYR A 254 -9.11 11.90 -5.43
C TYR A 254 -10.08 12.24 -4.31
N TYR A 255 -9.59 12.79 -3.21
CA TYR A 255 -10.45 13.24 -2.13
C TYR A 255 -9.90 14.46 -1.41
N SER A 256 -10.78 15.41 -1.10
CA SER A 256 -10.41 16.64 -0.43
C SER A 256 -10.42 16.49 1.09
N THR A 257 -9.42 17.07 1.75
CA THR A 257 -9.45 17.27 3.21
C THR A 257 -10.04 18.62 3.61
N LYS A 258 -10.35 19.49 2.64
CA LYS A 258 -10.87 20.85 2.85
C LYS A 258 -12.37 20.95 2.60
N LYS A 259 -12.88 20.12 1.69
CA LYS A 259 -14.29 20.04 1.29
C LYS A 259 -14.71 18.56 1.26
N PRO A 260 -15.98 18.24 1.54
CA PRO A 260 -16.50 16.89 1.42
C PRO A 260 -16.72 16.56 -0.06
N GLU A 261 -15.63 16.38 -0.81
CA GLU A 261 -15.66 16.16 -2.26
C GLU A 261 -14.67 15.08 -2.67
N ILE A 262 -15.04 14.26 -3.68
CA ILE A 262 -14.15 13.28 -4.31
C ILE A 262 -14.29 13.32 -5.83
N ARG A 263 -13.35 12.67 -6.51
CA ARG A 263 -13.39 12.43 -7.96
C ARG A 263 -12.71 11.12 -8.30
N LEU A 264 -13.20 10.43 -9.32
CA LEU A 264 -12.63 9.19 -9.81
C LEU A 264 -12.20 9.36 -11.27
N GLN A 265 -10.99 8.91 -11.59
CA GLN A 265 -10.48 8.83 -12.97
C GLN A 265 -10.00 7.42 -13.30
N GLU A 266 -10.52 6.84 -14.38
CA GLU A 266 -10.08 5.54 -14.90
C GLU A 266 -8.95 5.75 -15.93
N ILE A 267 -7.77 5.21 -15.62
CA ILE A 267 -6.63 5.17 -16.54
C ILE A 267 -6.82 3.99 -17.49
N THR A 268 -7.02 4.29 -18.78
CA THR A 268 -7.25 3.27 -19.82
C THR A 268 -5.98 2.84 -20.53
N SER A 269 -5.00 3.74 -20.62
CA SER A 269 -3.66 3.41 -21.08
C SER A 269 -2.64 4.40 -20.58
N MET A 270 -1.41 3.94 -20.44
CA MET A 270 -0.27 4.75 -20.04
C MET A 270 0.95 4.34 -20.87
N ASN A 271 1.71 5.33 -21.31
CA ASN A 271 3.05 5.13 -21.86
C ASN A 271 4.06 5.97 -21.06
N ALA A 272 5.32 5.98 -21.46
CA ALA A 272 6.40 6.65 -20.73
C ALA A 272 6.19 8.14 -20.41
N THR A 273 5.36 8.85 -21.18
CA THR A 273 5.17 10.31 -21.09
C THR A 273 3.72 10.75 -21.03
N ASN A 274 2.75 9.86 -21.26
CA ASN A 274 1.34 10.21 -21.33
C ASN A 274 0.44 9.19 -20.63
N ILE A 275 -0.64 9.67 -20.03
CA ILE A 275 -1.74 8.89 -19.45
C ILE A 275 -3.04 9.28 -20.17
N LYS A 276 -3.82 8.28 -20.56
CA LYS A 276 -5.16 8.48 -21.11
C LYS A 276 -6.23 8.14 -20.08
N ILE A 277 -7.11 9.10 -19.82
CA ILE A 277 -8.30 8.92 -18.99
C ILE A 277 -9.46 8.47 -19.89
N GLY A 278 -10.10 7.36 -19.54
CA GLY A 278 -11.27 6.86 -20.27
C GLY A 278 -12.60 7.25 -19.65
N LYS A 279 -12.65 7.31 -18.31
CA LYS A 279 -13.81 7.74 -17.55
C LYS A 279 -13.39 8.71 -16.47
N ASP A 280 -14.24 9.69 -16.22
CA ASP A 280 -14.04 10.73 -15.21
C ASP A 280 -15.38 11.04 -14.56
N SER A 281 -15.48 10.91 -13.23
CA SER A 281 -16.72 11.21 -12.49
C SER A 281 -17.03 12.70 -12.43
N GLN A 282 -16.06 13.57 -12.76
CA GLN A 282 -16.01 14.96 -12.29
C GLN A 282 -16.00 15.05 -10.76
N ASP A 283 -15.93 16.27 -10.24
CA ASP A 283 -15.97 16.52 -8.80
C ASP A 283 -17.39 16.21 -8.29
N TRP A 284 -17.48 15.36 -7.28
CA TRP A 284 -18.74 14.98 -6.63
C TRP A 284 -18.75 15.45 -5.18
N PRO A 285 -19.95 15.68 -4.59
CA PRO A 285 -20.11 15.91 -3.15
C PRO A 285 -20.27 14.60 -2.36
N VAL A 286 -19.54 14.47 -1.25
CA VAL A 286 -19.66 13.36 -0.30
C VAL A 286 -20.95 13.49 0.50
N ASN A 287 -21.74 12.43 0.51
CA ASN A 287 -23.06 12.32 1.13
C ASN A 287 -23.36 10.86 1.54
N ALA A 288 -24.57 10.58 2.03
CA ALA A 288 -24.94 9.25 2.52
C ALA A 288 -24.90 8.14 1.44
N ASN A 289 -25.06 8.49 0.17
CA ASN A 289 -25.05 7.55 -0.97
C ASN A 289 -23.68 7.38 -1.62
N THR A 290 -22.66 8.12 -1.16
CA THR A 290 -21.30 8.12 -1.72
C THR A 290 -20.75 6.71 -1.93
N SER A 291 -20.97 5.78 -1.01
CA SER A 291 -20.49 4.42 -1.21
C SER A 291 -21.16 3.70 -2.39
N ALA A 292 -22.48 3.83 -2.52
CA ALA A 292 -23.23 3.23 -3.61
C ALA A 292 -22.86 3.88 -4.94
N ASP A 293 -22.71 5.20 -4.95
CA ASP A 293 -22.31 5.96 -6.13
C ASP A 293 -20.92 5.53 -6.64
N VAL A 294 -19.97 5.19 -5.73
CA VAL A 294 -18.58 4.85 -6.12
C VAL A 294 -18.63 3.49 -6.80
N VAL A 295 -19.28 2.54 -6.13
CA VAL A 295 -19.48 1.19 -6.63
C VAL A 295 -20.20 1.19 -7.98
N ASN A 296 -21.25 2.01 -8.12
CA ASN A 296 -21.97 2.16 -9.40
C ASN A 296 -21.08 2.76 -10.49
N TRP A 297 -20.25 3.76 -10.17
CA TRP A 297 -19.34 4.39 -11.13
C TRP A 297 -18.24 3.45 -11.60
N LEU A 298 -17.70 2.62 -10.70
CA LEU A 298 -16.73 1.58 -11.06
C LEU A 298 -17.31 0.62 -12.11
N GLY A 299 -18.63 0.49 -12.21
CA GLY A 299 -19.34 -0.34 -13.18
C GLY A 299 -19.66 -1.72 -12.59
N LYS A 300 -20.16 -2.66 -13.42
CA LYS A 300 -20.66 -3.98 -12.98
C LYS A 300 -19.67 -4.69 -12.04
N LEU A 301 -19.85 -4.46 -10.73
CA LEU A 301 -19.42 -5.39 -9.70
C LEU A 301 -20.31 -6.62 -9.83
#